data_AF-A0A355QH23-F1
#
_entry.id   AF-A0A355QH23-F1
#
_cell.length_a   1.000
_cell.length_b   1.000
_cell.length_c   1.000
_cell.angle_alpha   90.00
_cell.angle_beta   90.00
_cell.angle_gamma   90.00
#
_symmetry.space_group_name_H-M   'P 1'
#
loop_
_entity.id
_entity.type
_entity.pdbx_description
1 polymer ?
#
loop_
_entity_poly.entity_id
_entity_poly.type
_entity_poly.pdbx_seq_one_letter_code
_entity_poly.pdbx_strand_id
1 'polypeptide(L)' 'MHGSVMRLLVVVCLAGACGGTEVVAPPTTTAPPTATAPDSVVPEVLDFTATLSDGTTFVGADLAGRDVLFWFWAPS' A
#
# COMPACT_ATOMS: atom_id res chain seq x y z
N MET A 1 -3.11 -26.69 -19.45
CA MET A 1 -4.55 -26.97 -19.21
C MET A 1 -4.84 -27.75 -17.93
N HIS A 2 -3.87 -28.45 -17.31
CA HIS A 2 -4.07 -29.18 -16.04
C HIS A 2 -4.01 -28.33 -14.75
N GLY A 3 -3.43 -27.13 -14.78
CA GLY A 3 -3.29 -26.29 -13.58
C GLY A 3 -4.55 -25.52 -13.15
N SER A 4 -5.46 -25.25 -14.09
CA SER A 4 -6.67 -24.45 -13.82
C SER A 4 -7.78 -25.26 -13.15
N VAL A 5 -7.86 -26.56 -13.43
CA VAL A 5 -8.90 -27.46 -12.88
C VAL A 5 -8.57 -27.87 -11.45
N MET A 6 -7.28 -28.04 -11.10
CA MET A 6 -6.85 -28.38 -9.73
C MET A 6 -7.04 -27.21 -8.75
N ARG A 7 -6.94 -25.95 -9.20
CA ARG A 7 -7.20 -24.78 -8.35
C ARG A 7 -8.68 -24.58 -8.02
N LEU A 8 -9.59 -25.03 -8.88
CA LEU A 8 -11.03 -24.86 -8.67
C LEU A 8 -11.59 -25.80 -7.58
N LEU A 9 -10.92 -26.92 -7.30
CA LEU A 9 -11.42 -27.98 -6.41
C LEU A 9 -11.03 -27.77 -4.93
N VAL A 10 -10.02 -26.96 -4.63
CA VAL A 10 -9.57 -26.69 -3.24
C VAL A 10 -10.44 -25.64 -2.54
N VAL A 11 -11.14 -24.77 -3.28
CA VAL A 11 -11.90 -23.65 -2.72
C VAL A 11 -13.27 -24.07 -2.17
N VAL A 12 -13.81 -25.24 -2.54
CA VAL A 12 -15.22 -25.58 -2.32
C VAL A 12 -15.54 -26.30 -0.99
N CYS A 13 -14.56 -26.80 -0.22
CA CYS A 13 -14.88 -27.80 0.82
C CYS A 13 -14.53 -27.50 2.28
N LEU A 14 -14.13 -26.28 2.69
CA LEU A 14 -13.82 -26.03 4.12
C LEU A 14 -14.75 -25.03 4.80
N ALA A 15 -15.57 -25.61 5.70
CA ALA A 15 -16.12 -25.04 6.92
C ALA A 15 -17.43 -24.26 6.81
N GLY A 16 -18.53 -25.01 6.89
CA GLY A 16 -19.71 -24.55 7.61
C GLY A 16 -19.48 -24.49 9.13
N ALA A 17 -20.45 -23.87 9.80
CA ALA A 17 -20.71 -23.79 11.25
C ALA A 17 -20.12 -22.60 12.03
N CYS A 18 -20.91 -21.53 12.15
CA CYS A 18 -21.38 -20.87 13.39
C CYS A 18 -22.28 -19.70 12.92
N GLY A 19 -23.56 -19.51 13.26
CA GLY A 19 -24.25 -19.78 14.53
C GLY A 19 -24.45 -18.44 15.25
N GLY A 20 -25.66 -17.87 15.20
CA GLY A 20 -26.09 -16.75 16.06
C GLY A 20 -26.67 -15.53 15.31
N THR A 21 -28.00 -15.44 15.22
CA THR A 21 -28.67 -14.17 14.89
C THR A 21 -28.76 -13.34 16.16
N GLU A 22 -27.76 -12.48 16.40
CA GLU A 22 -27.92 -11.38 17.36
C GLU A 22 -28.50 -10.16 16.64
N VAL A 23 -29.60 -9.63 17.20
CA VAL A 23 -30.13 -8.32 16.81
C VAL A 23 -29.19 -7.27 17.37
N VAL A 24 -28.27 -6.80 16.52
CA VAL A 24 -27.36 -5.69 16.83
C VAL A 24 -28.09 -4.37 16.55
N ALA A 25 -28.21 -3.53 17.58
CA ALA A 25 -28.67 -2.15 17.44
C ALA A 25 -27.77 -1.38 16.45
N PRO A 26 -28.29 -0.40 15.67
CA PRO A 26 -27.48 0.31 14.69
C PRO A 26 -26.29 0.97 15.39
N PRO A 27 -25.05 0.77 14.90
CA PRO A 27 -23.90 1.46 15.48
C PRO A 27 -24.10 2.96 15.26
N THR A 28 -24.00 3.74 16.33
CA THR A 28 -23.81 5.19 16.21
C THR A 28 -22.45 5.42 15.57
N THR A 29 -22.46 5.70 14.25
CA THR A 29 -21.27 6.11 13.50
C THR A 29 -20.76 7.42 14.07
N THR A 30 -19.81 7.34 14.99
CA THR A 30 -18.95 8.48 15.31
C THR A 30 -18.05 8.68 14.10
N ALA A 31 -18.17 9.83 13.44
CA ALA A 31 -17.27 10.19 12.36
C ALA A 31 -15.82 10.11 12.89
N PRO A 32 -14.91 9.40 12.21
CA PRO A 32 -13.52 9.37 12.64
C PRO A 32 -13.00 10.82 12.68
N PRO A 33 -12.17 11.18 13.67
CA PRO A 33 -11.52 12.48 13.65
C PRO A 33 -10.82 12.63 12.31
N THR A 34 -11.03 13.75 11.64
CA THR A 34 -10.22 14.13 10.48
C THR A 34 -8.78 14.18 10.97
N ALA A 35 -8.01 13.12 10.70
CA ALA A 35 -6.60 13.11 10.94
C ALA A 35 -6.00 14.15 10.00
N THR A 36 -5.62 15.31 10.55
CA THR A 36 -4.69 16.21 9.88
C THR A 36 -3.47 15.37 9.58
N ALA A 37 -3.23 15.10 8.29
CA ALA A 37 -2.00 14.45 7.88
C ALA A 37 -0.86 15.27 8.49
N PRO A 38 0.06 14.67 9.26
CA PRO A 38 1.22 15.41 9.72
C PRO A 38 1.87 16.00 8.48
N ASP A 39 2.26 17.29 8.54
CA ASP A 39 3.13 17.86 7.53
C ASP A 39 4.27 16.86 7.33
N SER A 40 4.31 16.21 6.16
CA SER A 40 5.23 15.09 5.97
C SER A 40 6.62 15.69 6.00
N VAL A 41 7.29 15.57 7.15
CA VAL A 41 8.65 16.04 7.31
C VAL A 41 9.48 15.32 6.27
N VAL A 42 9.99 16.08 5.30
CA VAL A 42 10.87 15.55 4.27
C VAL A 42 12.20 15.22 4.95
N PRO A 43 12.63 13.94 4.94
CA PRO A 43 13.94 13.58 5.46
C PRO A 43 15.04 14.29 4.66
N GLU A 44 16.11 14.72 5.32
CA GLU A 44 17.24 15.42 4.66
C GLU A 44 17.84 14.60 3.50
N VAL A 45 17.86 13.27 3.61
CA VAL A 45 18.32 12.37 2.53
C VAL A 45 17.45 12.43 1.26
N LEU A 46 16.21 12.88 1.37
CA LEU A 46 15.29 13.09 0.25
C LEU A 46 15.23 14.56 -0.20
N ASP A 47 15.91 15.48 0.50
CA ASP A 47 15.97 16.89 0.13
C ASP A 47 17.01 17.13 -0.98
N PHE A 48 16.76 16.54 -2.14
CA PHE A 48 17.60 16.72 -3.32
C PHE A 48 16.77 16.81 -4.59
N THR A 49 17.40 17.37 -5.62
CA THR A 49 16.91 17.31 -6.99
C THR A 49 17.96 16.69 -7.89
N ALA A 50 17.52 16.01 -8.94
CA ALA A 50 18.39 15.43 -9.95
C ALA A 50 17.78 15.61 -11.34
N THR A 51 18.61 15.64 -12.36
CA THR A 51 18.16 15.59 -13.75
C THR A 51 18.22 14.16 -14.24
N LEU A 52 17.10 13.64 -14.75
CA LEU A 52 17.03 12.32 -15.36
C LEU A 52 17.61 12.34 -16.78
N SER A 53 17.92 11.16 -17.32
CA SER A 53 18.52 11.02 -18.66
C SER A 53 17.65 11.57 -19.80
N ASP A 54 16.35 11.72 -19.58
CA ASP A 54 15.41 12.34 -20.52
C ASP A 54 15.32 13.88 -20.37
N GLY A 55 16.10 14.46 -19.46
CA GLY A 55 16.13 15.90 -19.18
C GLY A 55 15.09 16.38 -18.17
N THR A 56 14.23 15.49 -17.65
CA THR A 56 13.24 15.86 -16.64
C THR A 56 13.87 16.02 -15.25
N THR A 57 13.21 16.77 -14.37
CA THR A 57 13.65 16.93 -12.98
C THR A 57 13.00 15.88 -12.09
N PHE A 58 13.83 15.18 -11.34
CA PHE A 58 13.42 14.32 -10.24
C PHE A 58 13.55 15.09 -8.92
N VAL A 59 12.50 15.07 -8.09
CA VAL A 59 12.46 15.71 -6.77
C VAL A 59 12.39 14.60 -5.72
N GLY A 60 13.44 14.47 -4.90
CA GLY A 60 13.52 13.41 -3.89
C GLY A 60 12.41 13.49 -2.85
N ALA A 61 11.97 14.71 -2.50
CA ALA A 61 10.94 14.97 -1.51
C ALA A 61 9.59 14.31 -1.82
N ASP A 62 9.28 14.09 -3.11
CA ASP A 62 8.05 13.42 -3.54
C ASP A 62 7.97 11.94 -3.12
N LEU A 63 9.11 11.37 -2.71
CA LEU A 63 9.22 10.02 -2.17
C LEU A 63 9.07 9.94 -0.65
N ALA A 64 8.90 11.06 0.06
CA ALA A 64 8.73 11.05 1.51
C ALA A 64 7.55 10.15 1.92
N GLY A 65 7.77 9.29 2.91
CA GLY A 65 6.78 8.32 3.40
C GLY A 65 6.59 7.08 2.51
N ARG A 66 7.44 6.87 1.49
CA ARG A 66 7.41 5.67 0.63
C ARG A 66 8.62 4.76 0.89
N ASP A 67 8.42 3.45 0.77
CA ASP A 67 9.51 2.47 0.82
C ASP A 67 10.26 2.45 -0.53
N VAL A 68 11.49 2.98 -0.55
CA VAL A 68 12.30 3.15 -1.78
C VAL A 68 13.76 2.75 -1.55
N LEU A 69 14.43 2.31 -2.62
CA LEU A 69 15.85 1.94 -2.65
C LEU A 69 16.56 2.62 -3.82
N PHE A 70 17.67 3.32 -3.55
CA PHE A 70 18.53 3.88 -4.59
C PHE A 70 19.67 2.92 -4.91
N TRP A 71 19.76 2.48 -6.16
CA TRP A 71 20.86 1.64 -6.66
C TRP A 71 21.82 2.46 -7.51
N PHE A 72 23.03 2.66 -6.98
CA PHE A 72 24.10 3.38 -7.66
C PHE A 72 24.98 2.39 -8.42
N TRP A 73 25.21 2.67 -9.70
CA TRP A 73 25.99 1.83 -10.60
C TRP A 73 26.77 2.72 -11.58
N ALA A 74 27.75 2.13 -12.27
CA ALA A 74 28.54 2.83 -13.28
C ALA A 74 28.63 1.99 -14.57
N PRO A 75 28.38 2.58 -15.76
CA PRO A 75 28.64 1.91 -17.04
C PRO A 75 30.14 1.74 -17.29
N SER A 76 30.50 0.72 -18.07
CA SER A 76 31.86 0.43 -18.52
C SER A 76 32.26 1.21 -19.77
#